data_AF-A0A2V7LDQ8-F1
#
_entry.id   AF-A0A2V7LDQ8-F1
#
_cell.length_a   1.000
_cell.length_b   1.000
_cell.length_c   1.000
_cell.angle_alpha   90.00
_cell.angle_beta   90.00
_cell.angle_gamma   90.00
#
_symmetry.space_group_name_H-M   'P 1'
#
loop_
_entity.id
_entity.type
_entity.pdbx_description
1 polymer ?
#
loop_
_entity_poly.entity_id
_entity_poly.type
_entity_poly.pdbx_seq_one_letter_code
_entity_poly.pdbx_strand_id
1 'polypeptide(L)'
;MSTTTAVSRQALVEKARQFPAGTFMLLGAVLAIAGAAVFLWVLAGGRAARAWQAWHVNFMFWTGLAQGLVVFAATQKLAKGHWSGVIIRFAEAAVAFLVVSLTLYLGLVVGRVHIFGWLHDPRPDLGAWLTTKFFFVRNWVIYALLTWLSWRFVRHDMAPDIHELADGRPADRLEGRDVISREAAFVVLGFAFGYSLLAFDLVMSLAHKWVSNLFGAFYFMGSFLAALMALAVLAVILRRRMSLEGLFSAKQQHDLGSSSFLCRSSVSSACVRRSTHRHSRRSRSRASPASGSSGTSRSFRPSTAGRVRRSDSRNSARPSSSRVCSCSPSGGSARAIRCCRPASPRTPSSASNTRHTPHGFLTFATHLHWGRAESTRGPFDVHECTNSAKQSRSVAVPRSYILGGLMPSKLVGFAAGLVVLAACGSSTSPAGSGGGGGGSGGCTPTATQVCMVGLSFSPTSLTVSAGTTVTWNNGSPTTHSVTSATGSADVYDSPDLGAGATFQHTYNTAGTYHYYCRFHGINGNPPTGMSGTITVN
;
A
#
# COMPACT_ATOMS: atom_id res chain seq x y z
N MET A 1 34.82 1.18 22.67
CA MET A 1 33.40 1.57 22.76
C MET A 1 33.28 2.97 22.21
N SER A 2 32.44 3.21 21.19
CA SER A 2 32.30 4.57 20.64
C SER A 2 31.45 5.44 21.56
N THR A 3 32.01 6.57 21.96
CA THR A 3 31.37 7.64 22.73
C THR A 3 30.39 8.44 21.87
N THR A 4 29.30 7.79 21.44
CA THR A 4 28.13 8.54 20.94
C THR A 4 27.51 9.25 22.14
N THR A 5 27.82 10.53 22.31
CA THR A 5 27.28 11.36 23.39
C THR A 5 25.76 11.32 23.33
N ALA A 6 25.14 10.64 24.30
CA ALA A 6 23.69 10.66 24.44
C ALA A 6 23.29 12.09 24.79
N VAL A 7 22.85 12.85 23.77
CA VAL A 7 22.41 14.23 23.93
C VAL A 7 21.38 14.28 25.06
N SER A 8 21.66 15.06 26.10
CA SER A 8 20.83 15.08 27.30
C SER A 8 19.40 15.51 26.94
N ARG A 9 18.39 14.92 27.60
CA ARG A 9 16.98 15.29 27.36
C ARG A 9 16.72 16.78 27.63
N GLN A 10 17.51 17.39 28.52
CA GLN A 10 17.51 18.83 28.75
C GLN A 10 17.83 19.63 27.48
N ALA A 11 18.82 19.23 26.68
CA ALA A 11 19.13 19.89 25.41
C ALA A 11 18.03 19.73 24.35
N LEU A 12 17.25 18.64 24.39
CA LEU A 12 16.05 18.48 23.57
C LEU A 12 14.93 19.45 24.00
N VAL A 13 14.70 19.56 25.31
CA VAL A 13 13.72 20.50 25.91
C VAL A 13 14.09 21.95 25.61
N GLU A 14 15.37 22.31 25.72
CA GLU A 14 15.87 23.64 25.43
C GLU A 14 15.66 24.00 23.94
N LYS A 15 16.03 23.11 23.02
CA LYS A 15 15.76 23.30 21.58
C LYS A 15 14.27 23.40 21.24
N ALA A 16 13.41 22.66 21.95
CA ALA A 16 11.96 22.78 21.79
C ALA A 16 11.46 24.17 22.24
N ARG A 17 12.00 24.72 23.34
CA ARG A 17 11.68 26.09 23.81
C ARG A 17 12.19 27.19 22.87
N GLN A 18 13.30 26.95 22.16
CA GLN A 18 13.88 27.87 21.18
C GLN A 18 13.16 27.88 19.81
N PHE A 19 12.21 26.97 19.56
CA PHE A 19 11.50 26.91 18.29
C PHE A 19 10.61 28.16 18.08
N PRO A 20 10.71 28.90 16.96
CA PRO A 20 9.94 30.12 16.70
C PRO A 20 8.48 29.80 16.32
N ALA A 21 7.73 29.24 17.27
CA ALA A 21 6.37 28.76 17.08
C ALA A 21 5.42 29.87 16.61
N GLY A 22 5.57 31.10 17.14
CA GLY A 22 4.79 32.26 16.71
C GLY A 22 4.97 32.59 15.23
N THR A 23 6.21 32.67 14.75
CA THR A 23 6.52 32.92 13.33
C THR A 23 6.00 31.80 12.43
N PHE A 24 6.12 30.54 12.87
CA PHE A 24 5.61 29.39 12.13
C PHE A 24 4.07 29.40 12.04
N MET A 25 3.37 29.69 13.14
CA MET A 25 1.92 29.82 13.18
C MET A 25 1.43 31.01 12.35
N LEU A 26 2.12 32.15 12.40
CA LEU A 26 1.80 33.32 11.57
C LEU A 26 1.92 33.01 10.08
N LEU A 27 3.03 32.37 9.66
CA LEU A 27 3.20 31.93 8.26
C LEU A 27 2.09 30.97 7.83
N GLY A 28 1.74 30.00 8.68
CA GLY A 28 0.63 29.08 8.44
C GLY A 28 -0.72 29.79 8.29
N ALA A 29 -1.00 30.78 9.15
CA ALA A 29 -2.22 31.59 9.09
C ALA A 29 -2.28 32.44 7.82
N VAL A 30 -1.19 33.10 7.42
CA VAL A 30 -1.11 33.87 6.17
C VAL A 30 -1.35 32.97 4.94
N LEU A 31 -0.75 31.78 4.90
CA LEU A 31 -0.97 30.82 3.82
C LEU A 31 -2.42 30.29 3.79
N ALA A 32 -3.03 30.06 4.96
CA ALA A 32 -4.44 29.66 5.06
C ALA A 32 -5.39 30.77 4.58
N ILE A 33 -5.14 32.03 4.94
CA ILE A 33 -5.90 33.20 4.49
C ILE A 33 -5.75 33.36 2.96
N ALA A 34 -4.54 33.25 2.43
CA ALA A 34 -4.31 33.32 0.99
C ALA A 34 -5.04 32.19 0.24
N GLY A 35 -5.01 30.95 0.77
CA GLY A 35 -5.77 29.82 0.22
C GLY A 35 -7.28 30.04 0.25
N ALA A 36 -7.81 30.61 1.33
CA ALA A 36 -9.22 30.97 1.45
C ALA A 36 -9.62 32.09 0.46
N ALA A 37 -8.77 33.11 0.30
CA ALA A 37 -8.99 34.18 -0.67
C ALA A 37 -9.02 33.66 -2.12
N VAL A 38 -8.10 32.76 -2.48
CA VAL A 38 -8.10 32.09 -3.79
C VAL A 38 -9.36 31.23 -3.98
N PHE A 39 -9.78 30.49 -2.97
CA PHE A 39 -11.02 29.69 -3.02
C PHE A 39 -12.26 30.57 -3.26
N LEU A 40 -12.40 31.66 -2.50
CA LEU A 40 -13.50 32.61 -2.63
C LEU A 40 -13.48 33.32 -4.00
N TRP A 41 -12.30 33.65 -4.53
CA TRP A 41 -12.15 34.24 -5.85
C TRP A 41 -12.59 33.27 -6.97
N VAL A 42 -12.20 31.99 -6.92
CA VAL A 42 -12.66 30.97 -7.89
C VAL A 42 -14.17 30.71 -7.77
N LEU A 43 -14.71 30.78 -6.55
CA LEU A 43 -16.15 30.64 -6.29
C LEU A 43 -16.94 31.82 -6.89
N ALA A 44 -16.46 33.06 -6.71
CA ALA A 44 -17.05 34.26 -7.28
C ALA A 44 -16.91 34.33 -8.81
N GLY A 45 -15.80 33.84 -9.37
CA GLY A 45 -15.52 33.80 -10.81
C GLY A 45 -16.33 32.75 -11.60
N GLY A 46 -17.52 32.36 -11.14
CA GLY A 46 -18.42 31.42 -11.82
C GLY A 46 -17.95 29.96 -11.89
N ARG A 47 -16.79 29.62 -11.29
CA ARG A 47 -16.17 28.28 -11.39
C ARG A 47 -16.42 27.41 -10.16
N ALA A 48 -17.56 27.62 -9.49
CA ALA A 48 -17.96 26.97 -8.24
C ALA A 48 -17.74 25.45 -8.23
N ALA A 49 -18.11 24.74 -9.30
CA ALA A 49 -17.92 23.28 -9.38
C ALA A 49 -16.45 22.86 -9.22
N ARG A 50 -15.51 23.61 -9.80
CA ARG A 50 -14.07 23.33 -9.68
C ARG A 50 -13.52 23.70 -8.31
N ALA A 51 -14.00 24.78 -7.69
CA ALA A 51 -13.64 25.14 -6.32
C ALA A 51 -14.00 24.01 -5.33
N TRP A 52 -15.24 23.52 -5.36
CA TRP A 52 -15.70 22.47 -4.45
C TRP A 52 -15.08 21.10 -4.73
N GLN A 53 -14.81 20.75 -6.00
CA GLN A 53 -14.04 19.55 -6.34
C GLN A 53 -12.60 19.62 -5.81
N ALA A 54 -11.94 20.79 -5.93
CA ALA A 54 -10.61 21.00 -5.36
C ALA A 54 -10.63 20.94 -3.83
N TRP A 55 -11.67 21.48 -3.17
CA TRP A 55 -11.88 21.34 -1.73
C TRP A 55 -11.94 19.87 -1.32
N HIS A 56 -12.73 19.06 -2.01
CA HIS A 56 -12.85 17.63 -1.70
C HIS A 56 -11.52 16.88 -1.83
N VAL A 57 -10.77 17.08 -2.92
CA VAL A 57 -9.47 16.44 -3.13
C VAL A 57 -8.46 16.86 -2.05
N ASN A 58 -8.39 18.14 -1.72
CA ASN A 58 -7.52 18.64 -0.64
C ASN A 58 -7.92 18.08 0.72
N PHE A 59 -9.22 18.06 1.04
CA PHE A 59 -9.72 17.48 2.28
C PHE A 59 -9.27 16.02 2.42
N MET A 60 -9.52 15.17 1.42
CA MET A 60 -9.13 13.76 1.47
C MET A 60 -7.60 13.58 1.55
N PHE A 61 -6.83 14.37 0.80
CA PHE A 61 -5.37 14.28 0.83
C PHE A 61 -4.79 14.68 2.20
N TRP A 62 -5.11 15.87 2.71
CA TRP A 62 -4.50 16.39 3.93
C TRP A 62 -4.97 15.67 5.20
N THR A 63 -6.24 15.24 5.26
CA THR A 63 -6.75 14.46 6.40
C THR A 63 -6.16 13.05 6.43
N GLY A 64 -6.09 12.37 5.28
CA GLY A 64 -5.41 11.08 5.13
C GLY A 64 -3.94 11.15 5.55
N LEU A 65 -3.20 12.16 5.08
CA LEU A 65 -1.81 12.39 5.42
C LEU A 65 -1.64 12.64 6.93
N ALA A 66 -2.42 13.54 7.52
CA ALA A 66 -2.32 13.87 8.95
C ALA A 66 -2.63 12.66 9.85
N GLN A 67 -3.63 11.86 9.48
CA GLN A 67 -3.95 10.61 10.18
C GLN A 67 -2.83 9.57 10.02
N GLY A 68 -2.28 9.42 8.81
CA GLY A 68 -1.16 8.51 8.56
C GLY A 68 0.06 8.81 9.43
N LEU A 69 0.32 10.08 9.74
CA LEU A 69 1.37 10.50 10.67
C LEU A 69 1.10 10.04 12.11
N VAL A 70 -0.11 10.26 12.63
CA VAL A 70 -0.49 9.77 13.97
C VAL A 70 -0.48 8.23 14.03
N VAL A 71 -0.87 7.56 12.96
CA VAL A 71 -0.85 6.10 12.83
C VAL A 71 0.59 5.56 12.78
N PHE A 72 1.54 6.29 12.19
CA PHE A 72 2.96 5.93 12.28
C PHE A 72 3.44 5.97 13.73
N ALA A 73 3.14 7.02 14.48
CA ALA A 73 3.45 7.09 15.91
C ALA A 73 2.85 5.91 16.69
N ALA A 74 1.55 5.64 16.52
CA ALA A 74 0.87 4.49 17.13
C ALA A 74 1.54 3.14 16.76
N THR A 75 1.91 2.95 15.50
CA THR A 75 2.59 1.75 15.02
C THR A 75 3.96 1.55 15.69
N GLN A 76 4.73 2.63 15.87
CA GLN A 76 6.02 2.57 16.57
C GLN A 76 5.86 2.18 18.06
N LYS A 77 4.79 2.63 18.73
CA LYS A 77 4.50 2.25 20.12
C LYS A 77 4.12 0.76 20.23
N LEU A 78 3.26 0.28 19.33
CA LEU A 78 2.87 -1.14 19.26
C LEU A 78 4.06 -2.07 18.98
N ALA A 79 4.89 -1.70 17.99
CA ALA A 79 6.05 -2.47 17.58
C ALA A 79 7.24 -2.38 18.57
N LYS A 80 7.13 -1.56 19.64
CA LYS A 80 8.23 -1.22 20.57
C LYS A 80 9.48 -0.74 19.80
N GLY A 81 9.25 0.10 18.79
CA GLY A 81 10.27 0.57 17.86
C GLY A 81 11.19 1.63 18.47
N HIS A 82 12.33 1.20 19.03
CA HIS A 82 13.30 2.10 19.68
C HIS A 82 14.00 3.10 18.74
N TRP A 83 14.00 2.87 17.42
CA TRP A 83 14.76 3.66 16.46
C TRP A 83 14.18 5.05 16.20
N SER A 84 12.86 5.23 16.27
CA SER A 84 12.21 6.45 15.77
C SER A 84 12.42 7.68 16.66
N GLY A 85 12.75 7.51 17.94
CA GLY A 85 13.16 8.61 18.84
C GLY A 85 12.32 9.89 18.71
N VAL A 86 12.98 11.01 18.42
CA VAL A 86 12.37 12.35 18.27
C VAL A 86 11.35 12.43 17.12
N ILE A 87 11.48 11.60 16.09
CA ILE A 87 10.62 11.63 14.88
C ILE A 87 9.14 11.39 15.24
N ILE A 88 8.88 10.59 16.29
CA ILE A 88 7.52 10.31 16.79
C ILE A 88 6.77 11.63 17.07
N ARG A 89 7.41 12.58 17.76
CA ARG A 89 6.79 13.85 18.17
C ARG A 89 6.44 14.74 16.97
N PHE A 90 7.20 14.66 15.87
CA PHE A 90 6.88 15.36 14.62
C PHE A 90 5.65 14.74 13.92
N ALA A 91 5.47 13.42 14.03
CA ALA A 91 4.32 12.74 13.45
C ALA A 91 3.04 12.99 14.26
N GLU A 92 3.13 13.02 15.59
CA GLU A 92 1.99 13.27 16.49
C GLU A 92 1.46 14.70 16.41
N ALA A 93 2.30 15.69 16.10
CA ALA A 93 1.90 17.07 15.90
C ALA A 93 0.79 17.24 14.83
N ALA A 94 0.67 16.30 13.88
CA ALA A 94 -0.38 16.28 12.88
C ALA A 94 -1.80 16.15 13.47
N VAL A 95 -1.94 15.70 14.72
CA VAL A 95 -3.24 15.59 15.40
C VAL A 95 -3.93 16.94 15.59
N ALA A 96 -3.17 18.03 15.67
CA ALA A 96 -3.73 19.39 15.74
C ALA A 96 -4.50 19.74 14.45
N PHE A 97 -3.98 19.32 13.27
CA PHE A 97 -4.69 19.51 12.00
C PHE A 97 -5.96 18.65 11.94
N LEU A 98 -5.95 17.42 12.45
CA LEU A 98 -7.14 16.55 12.46
C LEU A 98 -8.34 17.18 13.18
N VAL A 99 -8.09 17.91 14.27
CA VAL A 99 -9.14 18.67 14.98
C VAL A 99 -9.68 19.82 14.12
N VAL A 100 -8.81 20.57 13.45
CA VAL A 100 -9.22 21.65 12.53
C VAL A 100 -10.01 21.10 11.34
N SER A 101 -9.63 19.95 10.80
CA SER A 101 -10.32 19.35 9.65
C SER A 101 -11.68 18.75 9.97
N LEU A 102 -12.05 18.52 11.24
CA LEU A 102 -13.45 18.27 11.60
C LEU A 102 -14.37 19.44 11.23
N THR A 103 -13.87 20.68 11.33
CA THR A 103 -14.58 21.88 10.85
C THR A 103 -14.55 21.96 9.32
N LEU A 104 -13.42 21.62 8.68
CA LEU A 104 -13.31 21.60 7.21
C LEU A 104 -14.22 20.55 6.54
N TYR A 105 -14.63 19.51 7.26
CA TYR A 105 -15.65 18.56 6.81
C TYR A 105 -16.97 19.25 6.46
N LEU A 106 -17.35 20.33 7.17
CA LEU A 106 -18.56 21.10 6.87
C LEU A 106 -18.55 21.66 5.45
N GLY A 107 -17.38 21.97 4.89
CA GLY A 107 -17.23 22.36 3.48
C GLY A 107 -17.69 21.28 2.50
N LEU A 108 -17.58 19.98 2.85
CA LEU A 108 -18.15 18.90 2.03
C LEU A 108 -19.68 18.89 2.06
N VAL A 109 -20.27 19.27 3.19
CA VAL A 109 -21.73 19.37 3.36
C VAL A 109 -22.28 20.58 2.59
N VAL A 110 -21.56 21.70 2.59
CA VAL A 110 -21.92 22.91 1.81
C VAL A 110 -21.74 22.67 0.31
N GLY A 111 -20.56 22.20 -0.12
CA GLY A 111 -20.24 21.93 -1.53
C GLY A 111 -20.91 20.68 -2.12
N ARG A 112 -21.78 19.99 -1.37
CA ARG A 112 -22.28 18.64 -1.70
C ARG A 112 -22.80 18.47 -3.13
N VAL A 113 -23.57 19.45 -3.63
CA VAL A 113 -24.15 19.41 -4.99
C VAL A 113 -23.08 19.46 -6.08
N HIS A 114 -21.94 20.10 -5.84
CA HIS A 114 -20.85 20.22 -6.81
C HIS A 114 -19.86 19.05 -6.78
N ILE A 115 -19.85 18.28 -5.68
CA ILE A 115 -18.93 17.18 -5.43
C ILE A 115 -19.58 15.84 -5.81
N PHE A 116 -20.79 15.58 -5.30
CA PHE A 116 -21.39 14.24 -5.31
C PHE A 116 -22.45 14.10 -6.42
N GLY A 117 -22.07 13.47 -7.53
CA GLY A 117 -22.94 13.30 -8.71
C GLY A 117 -24.24 12.52 -8.44
N TRP A 118 -24.26 11.64 -7.43
CA TRP A 118 -25.43 10.85 -7.05
C TRP A 118 -26.58 11.68 -6.42
N LEU A 119 -26.36 12.97 -6.11
CA LEU A 119 -27.47 13.89 -5.79
C LEU A 119 -28.33 14.23 -7.01
N HIS A 120 -27.79 14.11 -8.22
CA HIS A 120 -28.48 14.39 -9.48
C HIS A 120 -28.93 13.12 -10.22
N ASP A 121 -28.17 12.03 -10.09
CA ASP A 121 -28.50 10.68 -10.60
C ASP A 121 -28.72 9.74 -9.40
N PRO A 122 -29.90 9.81 -8.72
CA PRO A 122 -30.16 9.04 -7.51
C PRO A 122 -30.32 7.55 -7.81
N ARG A 123 -29.69 6.72 -6.97
CA ARG A 123 -29.66 5.26 -7.12
C ARG A 123 -30.60 4.58 -6.13
N PRO A 124 -31.86 4.25 -6.52
CA PRO A 124 -32.83 3.65 -5.61
C PRO A 124 -32.40 2.26 -5.11
N ASP A 125 -31.57 1.54 -5.87
CA ASP A 125 -31.00 0.24 -5.52
C ASP A 125 -29.96 0.30 -4.37
N LEU A 126 -29.33 1.47 -4.15
CA LEU A 126 -28.45 1.71 -3.00
C LEU A 126 -29.21 2.27 -1.78
N GLY A 127 -30.52 2.52 -1.95
CA GLY A 127 -31.49 2.76 -0.89
C GLY A 127 -31.05 3.76 0.18
N ALA A 128 -31.18 3.36 1.44
CA ALA A 128 -30.89 4.22 2.60
C ALA A 128 -29.42 4.66 2.72
N TRP A 129 -28.46 3.94 2.12
CA TRP A 129 -27.03 4.14 2.36
C TRP A 129 -26.50 5.48 1.82
N LEU A 130 -26.97 5.89 0.63
CA LEU A 130 -26.64 7.14 -0.04
C LEU A 130 -27.80 8.15 0.06
N THR A 131 -28.37 8.31 1.27
CA THR A 131 -29.32 9.40 1.55
C THR A 131 -28.58 10.58 2.17
N THR A 132 -28.86 11.80 1.73
CA THR A 132 -28.09 13.01 2.10
C THR A 132 -27.88 13.16 3.61
N LYS A 133 -28.94 12.98 4.42
CA LYS A 133 -28.84 13.10 5.89
C LYS A 133 -27.96 11.99 6.49
N PHE A 134 -28.25 10.73 6.18
CA PHE A 134 -27.51 9.60 6.76
C PHE A 134 -26.05 9.58 6.30
N PHE A 135 -25.78 9.85 5.03
CA PHE A 135 -24.44 9.90 4.45
C PHE A 135 -23.52 10.87 5.20
N PHE A 136 -23.89 12.16 5.30
CA PHE A 136 -23.03 13.16 5.92
C PHE A 136 -22.92 12.96 7.45
N VAL A 137 -24.00 12.58 8.13
CA VAL A 137 -23.96 12.32 9.59
C VAL A 137 -23.11 11.08 9.90
N ARG A 138 -23.29 9.97 9.18
CA ARG A 138 -22.47 8.75 9.32
C ARG A 138 -20.98 9.06 9.17
N ASN A 139 -20.62 9.73 8.08
CA ASN A 139 -19.23 10.04 7.77
C ASN A 139 -18.61 11.01 8.78
N TRP A 140 -19.36 12.03 9.21
CA TRP A 140 -18.89 12.92 10.27
C TRP A 140 -18.69 12.18 11.60
N VAL A 141 -19.63 11.32 12.02
CA VAL A 141 -19.50 10.54 13.27
C VAL A 141 -18.32 9.57 13.22
N ILE A 142 -18.13 8.85 12.11
CA ILE A 142 -16.95 7.99 11.89
C ILE A 142 -15.68 8.83 12.00
N TYR A 143 -15.62 9.96 11.29
CA TYR A 143 -14.42 10.80 11.24
C TYR A 143 -14.11 11.48 12.59
N ALA A 144 -15.13 11.94 13.31
CA ALA A 144 -15.03 12.50 14.66
C ALA A 144 -14.54 11.46 15.68
N LEU A 145 -15.04 10.22 15.63
CA LEU A 145 -14.58 9.13 16.48
C LEU A 145 -13.10 8.81 16.25
N LEU A 146 -12.67 8.75 14.97
CA LEU A 146 -11.26 8.49 14.62
C LEU A 146 -10.34 9.62 15.05
N THR A 147 -10.74 10.86 14.82
CA THR A 147 -10.00 12.05 15.28
C THR A 147 -9.90 12.08 16.81
N TRP A 148 -10.99 11.76 17.52
CA TRP A 148 -11.01 11.65 18.98
C TRP A 148 -10.08 10.54 19.50
N LEU A 149 -10.09 9.35 18.88
CA LEU A 149 -9.17 8.25 19.22
C LEU A 149 -7.70 8.68 19.03
N SER A 150 -7.39 9.29 17.89
CA SER A 150 -6.04 9.80 17.59
C SER A 150 -5.60 10.90 18.57
N TRP A 151 -6.47 11.87 18.86
CA TRP A 151 -6.20 12.93 19.84
C TRP A 151 -6.02 12.38 21.25
N ARG A 152 -6.85 11.43 21.68
CA ARG A 152 -6.75 10.77 22.98
C ARG A 152 -5.43 10.02 23.12
N PHE A 153 -5.06 9.21 22.12
CA PHE A 153 -3.78 8.49 22.07
C PHE A 153 -2.59 9.46 22.18
N VAL A 154 -2.53 10.50 21.34
CA VAL A 154 -1.43 11.47 21.37
C VAL A 154 -1.37 12.20 22.71
N ARG A 155 -2.51 12.56 23.30
CA ARG A 155 -2.58 13.24 24.59
C ARG A 155 -2.00 12.39 25.73
N HIS A 156 -2.27 11.09 25.76
CA HIS A 156 -1.65 10.19 26.73
C HIS A 156 -0.17 9.93 26.45
N ASP A 157 0.24 9.83 25.18
CA ASP A 157 1.65 9.61 24.84
C ASP A 157 2.54 10.83 25.11
N MET A 158 1.98 12.05 24.98
CA MET A 158 2.66 13.31 25.30
C MET A 158 2.59 13.68 26.79
N ALA A 159 1.65 13.14 27.58
CA ALA A 159 1.46 13.52 28.97
C ALA A 159 2.75 13.45 29.82
N PRO A 160 3.58 12.38 29.77
CA PRO A 160 4.84 12.34 30.53
C PRO A 160 5.82 13.46 30.14
N ASP A 161 5.91 13.80 28.85
CA ASP A 161 6.80 14.87 28.40
C ASP A 161 6.27 16.26 28.78
N ILE A 162 4.94 16.45 28.86
CA ILE A 162 4.30 17.67 29.36
C ILE A 162 4.55 17.85 30.87
N HIS A 163 4.45 16.77 31.66
CA HIS A 163 4.78 16.81 33.09
C HIS A 163 6.28 17.09 33.32
N GLU A 164 7.18 16.46 32.56
CA GLU A 164 8.63 16.75 32.63
C GLU A 164 8.97 18.19 32.22
N LEU A 165 8.22 18.77 31.27
CA LEU A 165 8.34 20.19 30.86
C LEU A 165 7.85 21.19 31.92
N ALA A 166 6.81 20.82 32.68
CA ALA A 166 6.18 21.66 33.70
C ALA A 166 6.89 21.60 35.05
N ASP A 167 7.16 20.39 35.55
CA ASP A 167 7.69 20.16 36.90
C ASP A 167 9.23 20.14 36.93
N GLY A 168 9.90 20.06 35.76
CA GLY A 168 11.35 19.94 35.63
C GLY A 168 11.93 18.61 36.13
N ARG A 169 11.06 17.64 36.50
CA ARG A 169 11.42 16.33 37.03
C ARG A 169 11.26 15.27 35.94
N PRO A 170 12.15 14.25 35.88
CA PRO A 170 12.02 13.18 34.90
C PRO A 170 10.74 12.39 35.12
N ALA A 171 9.85 12.38 34.13
CA ALA A 171 8.59 11.63 34.23
C ALA A 171 8.83 10.12 34.08
N ASP A 172 8.13 9.32 34.89
CA ASP A 172 8.08 7.87 34.69
C ASP A 172 7.34 7.56 33.39
N ARG A 173 7.98 6.77 32.53
CA ARG A 173 7.48 6.36 31.21
C ARG A 173 7.07 4.89 31.16
N LEU A 174 7.14 4.18 32.29
CA LEU A 174 6.53 2.87 32.48
C LEU A 174 5.05 3.02 32.87
N GLU A 175 4.71 4.05 33.65
CA GLU A 175 3.34 4.38 34.01
C GLU A 175 2.49 4.65 32.75
N GLY A 176 1.31 4.04 32.66
CA GLY A 176 0.39 4.20 31.53
C GLY A 176 0.78 3.53 30.21
N ARG A 177 1.97 2.90 30.09
CA ARG A 177 2.45 2.28 28.84
C ARG A 177 1.46 1.29 28.21
N ASP A 178 0.78 0.50 29.03
CA ASP A 178 -0.17 -0.51 28.55
C ASP A 178 -1.48 0.13 28.05
N VAL A 179 -1.87 1.29 28.63
CA VAL A 179 -2.99 2.11 28.13
C VAL A 179 -2.65 2.71 26.78
N ILE A 180 -1.46 3.32 26.65
CA ILE A 180 -0.94 3.87 25.39
C ILE A 180 -0.87 2.78 24.32
N SER A 181 -0.37 1.59 24.66
CA SER A 181 -0.27 0.46 23.72
C SER A 181 -1.66 -0.03 23.25
N ARG A 182 -2.64 -0.10 24.15
CA ARG A 182 -4.02 -0.46 23.80
C ARG A 182 -4.69 0.60 22.92
N GLU A 183 -4.49 1.88 23.23
CA GLU A 183 -5.05 2.98 22.44
C GLU A 183 -4.39 3.10 21.06
N ALA A 184 -3.08 2.85 20.96
CA ALA A 184 -2.38 2.71 19.69
C ALA A 184 -2.98 1.60 18.81
N ALA A 185 -3.36 0.45 19.39
CA ALA A 185 -4.06 -0.62 18.65
C ALA A 185 -5.42 -0.14 18.11
N PHE A 186 -6.20 0.58 18.92
CA PHE A 186 -7.47 1.17 18.46
C PHE A 186 -7.29 2.22 17.37
N VAL A 187 -6.23 3.05 17.43
CA VAL A 187 -5.91 4.01 16.37
C VAL A 187 -5.53 3.32 15.06
N VAL A 188 -4.70 2.26 15.09
CA VAL A 188 -4.30 1.51 13.89
C VAL A 188 -5.48 0.76 13.26
N LEU A 189 -6.29 0.07 14.07
CA LEU A 189 -7.48 -0.64 13.58
C LEU A 189 -8.57 0.33 13.09
N GLY A 190 -8.80 1.40 13.85
CA GLY A 190 -9.72 2.48 13.49
C GLY A 190 -9.32 3.16 12.19
N PHE A 191 -8.03 3.40 11.96
CA PHE A 191 -7.55 3.91 10.68
C PHE A 191 -7.86 2.95 9.53
N ALA A 192 -7.43 1.69 9.64
CA ALA A 192 -7.60 0.71 8.56
C ALA A 192 -9.08 0.52 8.16
N PHE A 193 -9.99 0.37 9.13
CA PHE A 193 -11.41 0.17 8.87
C PHE A 193 -12.15 1.49 8.59
N GLY A 194 -11.95 2.49 9.44
CA GLY A 194 -12.64 3.77 9.37
C GLY A 194 -12.29 4.59 8.13
N TYR A 195 -11.00 4.71 7.77
CA TYR A 195 -10.61 5.38 6.52
C TYR A 195 -11.00 4.56 5.28
N SER A 196 -11.17 3.24 5.39
CA SER A 196 -11.79 2.45 4.31
C SER A 196 -13.25 2.84 4.09
N LEU A 197 -14.05 2.97 5.15
CA LEU A 197 -15.44 3.43 5.05
C LEU A 197 -15.53 4.86 4.49
N LEU A 198 -14.71 5.79 5.01
CA LEU A 198 -14.64 7.16 4.50
C LEU A 198 -14.22 7.21 3.02
N ALA A 199 -13.36 6.31 2.56
CA ALA A 199 -12.99 6.22 1.14
C ALA A 199 -14.14 5.73 0.26
N PHE A 200 -14.88 4.71 0.70
CA PHE A 200 -16.04 4.21 -0.02
C PHE A 200 -17.12 5.28 -0.15
N ASP A 201 -17.37 6.01 0.94
CA ASP A 201 -18.40 7.05 0.95
C ASP A 201 -17.95 8.33 0.25
N LEU A 202 -16.81 8.91 0.60
CA LEU A 202 -16.42 10.24 0.10
C LEU A 202 -15.79 10.21 -1.30
N VAL A 203 -15.12 9.11 -1.70
CA VAL A 203 -14.44 9.05 -3.02
C VAL A 203 -15.08 8.03 -3.97
N MET A 204 -15.39 6.81 -3.53
CA MET A 204 -15.99 5.80 -4.44
C MET A 204 -17.40 6.21 -4.87
N SER A 205 -18.19 6.88 -4.01
CA SER A 205 -19.53 7.37 -4.40
C SER A 205 -19.51 8.42 -5.51
N LEU A 206 -18.39 9.13 -5.74
CA LEU A 206 -18.26 10.06 -6.87
C LEU A 206 -18.54 9.34 -8.21
N ALA A 207 -18.10 8.09 -8.31
CA ALA A 207 -18.36 7.18 -9.42
C ALA A 207 -19.30 6.05 -8.96
N HIS A 208 -20.50 6.39 -8.46
CA HIS A 208 -21.51 5.47 -7.90
C HIS A 208 -21.96 4.27 -8.79
N LYS A 209 -21.50 4.17 -10.04
CA LYS A 209 -21.68 3.00 -10.93
C LYS A 209 -20.51 2.00 -10.86
N TRP A 210 -19.44 2.35 -10.15
CA TRP A 210 -18.23 1.55 -9.93
C TRP A 210 -18.12 1.13 -8.46
N VAL A 211 -17.73 -0.12 -8.23
CA VAL A 211 -17.55 -0.70 -6.89
C VAL A 211 -16.22 -1.45 -6.82
N SER A 212 -15.47 -1.24 -5.74
CA SER A 212 -14.21 -1.96 -5.49
C SER A 212 -13.95 -2.13 -4.00
N ASN A 213 -14.08 -3.36 -3.51
CA ASN A 213 -13.90 -3.70 -2.10
C ASN A 213 -12.48 -3.38 -1.57
N LEU A 214 -11.47 -3.29 -2.43
CA LEU A 214 -10.11 -2.94 -2.00
C LEU A 214 -9.81 -1.44 -2.04
N PHE A 215 -10.74 -0.61 -2.56
CA PHE A 215 -10.50 0.82 -2.71
C PHE A 215 -10.23 1.51 -1.36
N GLY A 216 -10.92 1.10 -0.30
CA GLY A 216 -10.66 1.59 1.05
C GLY A 216 -9.24 1.30 1.55
N ALA A 217 -8.73 0.10 1.28
CA ALA A 217 -7.36 -0.26 1.63
C ALA A 217 -6.32 0.48 0.78
N PHE A 218 -6.62 0.74 -0.49
CA PHE A 218 -5.79 1.59 -1.33
C PHE A 218 -5.70 3.02 -0.76
N TYR A 219 -6.82 3.60 -0.33
CA TYR A 219 -6.85 4.95 0.23
C TYR A 219 -6.09 5.07 1.56
N PHE A 220 -6.35 4.21 2.56
CA PHE A 220 -5.64 4.35 3.85
C PHE A 220 -4.15 4.01 3.72
N MET A 221 -3.77 3.02 2.90
CA MET A 221 -2.35 2.69 2.69
C MET A 221 -1.63 3.75 1.86
N GLY A 222 -2.29 4.33 0.86
CA GLY A 222 -1.78 5.49 0.12
C GLY A 222 -1.59 6.72 1.01
N SER A 223 -2.54 6.96 1.92
CA SER A 223 -2.46 8.00 2.95
C SER A 223 -1.29 7.77 3.92
N PHE A 224 -1.08 6.53 4.35
CA PHE A 224 0.05 6.14 5.20
C PHE A 224 1.40 6.30 4.46
N LEU A 225 1.46 5.95 3.18
CA LEU A 225 2.64 6.18 2.35
C LEU A 225 2.95 7.68 2.22
N ALA A 226 1.93 8.50 1.92
CA ALA A 226 2.07 9.95 1.84
C ALA A 226 2.56 10.55 3.17
N ALA A 227 2.06 10.05 4.30
CA ALA A 227 2.53 10.41 5.63
C ALA A 227 4.01 10.06 5.86
N LEU A 228 4.46 8.86 5.47
CA LEU A 228 5.88 8.48 5.58
C LEU A 228 6.78 9.38 4.72
N MET A 229 6.37 9.73 3.49
CA MET A 229 7.13 10.67 2.65
C MET A 229 7.19 12.06 3.29
N ALA A 230 6.05 12.57 3.76
CA ALA A 230 5.94 13.87 4.39
C ALA A 230 6.77 13.95 5.68
N LEU A 231 6.77 12.88 6.50
CA LEU A 231 7.58 12.77 7.70
C LEU A 231 9.08 12.76 7.39
N ALA A 232 9.51 12.06 6.33
CA ALA A 232 10.90 12.07 5.89
C ALA A 232 11.36 13.46 5.44
N VAL A 233 10.55 14.16 4.64
CA VAL A 233 10.83 15.54 4.20
C VAL A 233 10.85 16.50 5.41
N LEU A 234 9.86 16.41 6.30
CA LEU A 234 9.77 17.21 7.52
C LEU A 234 10.98 16.98 8.44
N ALA A 235 11.37 15.73 8.66
CA ALA A 235 12.54 15.40 9.49
C ALA A 235 13.86 15.93 8.90
N VAL A 236 14.02 15.94 7.57
CA VAL A 236 15.20 16.55 6.90
C VAL A 236 15.20 18.07 7.05
N ILE A 237 14.06 18.74 6.85
CA ILE A 237 13.94 20.19 7.00
C ILE A 237 14.19 20.62 8.46
N LEU A 238 13.53 19.97 9.42
CA LEU A 238 13.68 20.28 10.84
C LEU A 238 15.08 19.94 11.37
N ARG A 239 15.73 18.86 10.90
CA ARG A 239 17.12 18.56 11.25
C ARG A 239 18.05 19.73 10.89
N ARG A 240 17.91 20.29 9.68
CA ARG A 240 18.71 21.43 9.22
C ARG A 240 18.37 22.72 9.97
N ARG A 241 17.08 22.99 10.21
CA ARG A 241 16.61 24.22 10.87
C ARG A 241 16.89 24.29 12.38
N MET A 242 16.86 23.16 13.08
CA MET A 242 17.08 23.09 14.54
C MET A 242 18.45 22.48 14.92
N SER A 243 19.34 22.27 13.96
CA SER A 243 20.66 21.64 14.14
C SER A 243 20.58 20.33 14.96
N LEU A 244 19.68 19.42 14.57
CA LEU A 244 19.45 18.14 15.27
C LEU A 244 20.39 17.03 14.78
N GLU A 245 21.57 17.38 14.28
CA GLU A 245 22.44 16.45 13.54
C GLU A 245 23.02 15.35 14.43
N GLY A 246 23.31 15.66 15.70
CA GLY A 246 23.70 14.67 16.72
C GLY A 246 22.54 13.85 17.29
N LEU A 247 21.29 14.19 16.97
CA LEU A 247 20.07 13.55 17.49
C LEU A 247 19.35 12.67 16.44
N PHE A 248 19.50 13.00 15.16
CA PHE A 248 18.88 12.27 14.05
C PHE A 248 19.96 11.69 13.13
N SER A 249 20.37 10.47 13.49
CA SER A 249 21.46 9.73 12.85
C SER A 249 21.14 9.30 11.42
N ALA A 250 22.18 9.07 10.62
CA ALA A 250 22.06 8.52 9.26
C ALA A 250 21.36 7.15 9.24
N LYS A 251 21.48 6.35 10.30
CA LYS A 251 20.75 5.08 10.45
C LYS A 251 19.24 5.30 10.51
N GLN A 252 18.76 6.25 11.31
CA GLN A 252 17.32 6.55 11.41
C GLN A 252 16.75 7.13 10.11
N GLN A 253 17.56 7.86 9.35
CA GLN A 253 17.21 8.28 7.98
C GLN A 253 17.08 7.08 7.02
N HIS A 254 18.00 6.12 7.11
CA HIS A 254 17.92 4.87 6.35
C HIS A 254 16.70 4.03 6.75
N ASP A 255 16.42 3.86 8.05
CA ASP A 255 15.28 3.08 8.55
C ASP A 255 13.93 3.70 8.11
N LEU A 256 13.82 5.04 8.12
CA LEU A 256 12.65 5.77 7.60
C LEU A 256 12.53 5.67 6.08
N GLY A 257 13.64 5.76 5.34
CA GLY A 257 13.69 5.58 3.88
C GLY A 257 13.38 4.15 3.44
N SER A 258 13.82 3.15 4.20
CA SER A 258 13.52 1.74 3.99
C SER A 258 12.03 1.45 4.24
N SER A 259 11.48 1.97 5.34
CA SER A 259 10.03 1.89 5.65
C SER A 259 9.19 2.52 4.53
N SER A 260 9.63 3.67 4.04
CA SER A 260 9.06 4.40 2.89
C SER A 260 9.07 3.56 1.60
N PHE A 261 10.20 2.95 1.28
CA PHE A 261 10.37 2.09 0.10
C PHE A 261 9.55 0.80 0.20
N LEU A 262 9.51 0.15 1.37
CA LEU A 262 8.71 -1.05 1.62
C LEU A 262 7.21 -0.74 1.48
N CYS A 263 6.73 0.34 2.07
CA CYS A 263 5.34 0.77 1.92
C CYS A 263 4.99 1.06 0.45
N ARG A 264 5.84 1.81 -0.27
CA ARG A 264 5.68 2.05 -1.72
C ARG A 264 5.63 0.74 -2.50
N SER A 265 6.50 -0.21 -2.14
CA SER A 265 6.58 -1.52 -2.78
C SER A 265 5.35 -2.38 -2.47
N SER A 266 4.76 -2.28 -1.27
CA SER A 266 3.49 -2.94 -0.94
C SER A 266 2.33 -2.37 -1.75
N VAL A 267 2.21 -1.03 -1.82
CA VAL A 267 1.21 -0.35 -2.66
C VAL A 267 1.38 -0.72 -4.14
N SER A 268 2.62 -0.77 -4.65
CA SER A 268 2.91 -1.07 -6.06
C SER A 268 2.77 -2.55 -6.42
N SER A 269 3.19 -3.46 -5.54
CA SER A 269 3.15 -4.92 -5.79
C SER A 269 1.73 -5.47 -5.75
N ALA A 270 0.84 -4.83 -4.98
CA ALA A 270 -0.60 -5.08 -5.03
C ALA A 270 -1.20 -4.84 -6.44
N CYS A 271 -0.53 -4.06 -7.29
CA CYS A 271 -0.97 -3.76 -8.65
C CYS A 271 -0.50 -4.85 -9.63
N VAL A 272 0.80 -5.15 -9.61
CA VAL A 272 1.44 -6.04 -10.60
C VAL A 272 0.93 -7.48 -10.48
N ARG A 273 0.65 -7.98 -9.26
CA ARG A 273 0.26 -9.39 -9.06
C ARG A 273 -1.15 -9.75 -9.57
N ARG A 274 -1.97 -8.77 -9.97
CA ARG A 274 -3.36 -9.00 -10.42
C ARG A 274 -3.49 -9.22 -11.93
N SER A 275 -2.55 -8.73 -12.74
CA SER A 275 -2.56 -8.96 -14.20
C SER A 275 -2.22 -10.42 -14.52
N THR A 276 -1.18 -10.97 -13.89
CA THR A 276 -0.67 -12.33 -14.15
C THR A 276 -1.68 -13.43 -13.78
N HIS A 277 -2.39 -13.30 -12.65
CA HIS A 277 -3.40 -14.30 -12.24
C HIS A 277 -4.63 -14.35 -13.16
N ARG A 278 -4.99 -13.24 -13.82
CA ARG A 278 -6.14 -13.22 -14.75
C ARG A 278 -5.84 -13.96 -16.05
N HIS A 279 -4.59 -13.94 -16.53
CA HIS A 279 -4.14 -14.78 -17.64
C HIS A 279 -4.08 -16.27 -17.27
N SER A 280 -3.57 -16.61 -16.08
CA SER A 280 -3.45 -18.00 -15.61
C SER A 280 -4.78 -18.76 -15.48
N ARG A 281 -5.88 -18.09 -15.08
CA ARG A 281 -7.19 -18.76 -15.02
C ARG A 281 -7.84 -18.95 -16.39
N ARG A 282 -7.63 -18.03 -17.34
CA ARG A 282 -8.18 -18.12 -18.71
C ARG A 282 -7.54 -19.22 -19.57
N SER A 283 -6.30 -19.64 -19.27
CA SER A 283 -5.66 -20.76 -19.97
C SER A 283 -6.07 -22.14 -19.43
N ARG A 284 -6.59 -22.25 -18.20
CA ARG A 284 -7.04 -23.53 -17.62
C ARG A 284 -8.51 -23.87 -17.88
N SER A 285 -9.36 -22.90 -18.20
CA SER A 285 -10.79 -23.13 -18.50
C SER A 285 -11.07 -23.49 -19.97
N ARG A 286 -10.06 -23.97 -20.72
CA ARG A 286 -10.17 -24.27 -22.15
C ARG A 286 -9.74 -25.71 -22.51
N ALA A 287 -9.73 -26.61 -21.53
CA ALA A 287 -9.38 -28.02 -21.70
C ALA A 287 -10.52 -28.94 -21.27
N SER A 288 -10.93 -29.81 -22.21
CA SER A 288 -11.82 -30.98 -22.07
C SER A 288 -13.34 -30.73 -21.94
N PRO A 289 -14.17 -31.68 -22.43
CA PRO A 289 -14.04 -32.36 -23.72
C PRO A 289 -15.37 -32.38 -24.51
N ALA A 290 -15.29 -32.56 -25.84
CA ALA A 290 -16.49 -32.74 -26.67
C ALA A 290 -17.07 -34.17 -26.50
N SER A 291 -18.40 -34.26 -26.54
CA SER A 291 -19.20 -35.47 -26.40
C SER A 291 -19.09 -36.44 -27.58
N GLY A 292 -19.19 -37.75 -27.30
CA GLY A 292 -19.48 -38.77 -28.30
C GLY A 292 -20.53 -39.75 -27.79
N SER A 293 -21.57 -40.01 -28.59
CA SER A 293 -22.61 -40.99 -28.27
C SER A 293 -23.22 -41.61 -29.54
N SER A 294 -23.54 -42.91 -29.45
CA SER A 294 -24.20 -43.77 -30.46
C SER A 294 -23.35 -44.20 -31.68
N GLY A 295 -23.44 -45.50 -32.04
CA GLY A 295 -22.69 -46.10 -33.16
C GLY A 295 -22.26 -47.56 -32.97
N THR A 296 -23.18 -48.46 -32.63
CA THR A 296 -22.91 -49.92 -32.57
C THR A 296 -22.67 -50.54 -33.95
N SER A 297 -21.62 -51.37 -34.12
CA SER A 297 -21.74 -52.82 -34.46
C SER A 297 -20.48 -53.49 -35.06
N ARG A 298 -20.41 -54.82 -34.87
CA ARG A 298 -19.69 -55.85 -35.66
C ARG A 298 -18.14 -55.89 -35.71
N SER A 299 -17.61 -56.72 -34.83
CA SER A 299 -16.69 -57.87 -35.11
C SER A 299 -15.98 -57.97 -36.48
N PHE A 300 -14.66 -58.14 -36.46
CA PHE A 300 -13.96 -59.35 -36.98
C PHE A 300 -12.52 -59.46 -36.39
N ARG A 301 -12.02 -60.70 -36.30
CA ARG A 301 -10.64 -61.12 -35.93
C ARG A 301 -10.01 -61.85 -37.14
N PRO A 302 -8.73 -62.28 -37.14
CA PRO A 302 -7.48 -61.61 -36.78
C PRO A 302 -6.41 -61.86 -37.89
N SER A 303 -5.12 -62.03 -37.54
CA SER A 303 -4.02 -62.60 -38.36
C SER A 303 -3.35 -61.65 -39.37
N THR A 304 -2.06 -61.75 -39.76
CA THR A 304 -0.89 -62.46 -39.19
C THR A 304 0.42 -61.87 -39.75
N ALA A 305 1.53 -62.09 -39.02
CA ALA A 305 2.92 -62.26 -39.51
C ALA A 305 3.58 -61.23 -40.46
N GLY A 306 4.81 -60.82 -40.11
CA GLY A 306 5.65 -59.95 -40.97
C GLY A 306 7.03 -59.65 -40.36
N ARG A 307 7.81 -60.68 -40.02
CA ARG A 307 9.16 -60.51 -39.43
C ARG A 307 10.22 -60.52 -40.55
N VAL A 308 10.99 -59.43 -40.67
CA VAL A 308 12.31 -59.45 -41.35
C VAL A 308 13.37 -58.84 -40.44
N ARG A 309 14.54 -59.49 -40.35
CA ARG A 309 15.73 -59.08 -39.60
C ARG A 309 16.84 -58.63 -40.57
N ARG A 310 17.65 -57.64 -40.16
CA ARG A 310 19.13 -57.64 -40.09
C ARG A 310 19.62 -56.18 -39.89
N SER A 311 20.25 -55.83 -38.76
CA SER A 311 21.70 -55.95 -38.43
C SER A 311 22.59 -55.05 -39.31
N ASP A 312 23.54 -54.25 -38.83
CA ASP A 312 24.08 -54.00 -37.47
C ASP A 312 24.96 -52.70 -37.55
N SER A 313 25.62 -52.09 -36.53
CA SER A 313 25.99 -52.46 -35.15
C SER A 313 26.37 -51.20 -34.31
N ARG A 314 26.78 -51.42 -33.04
CA ARG A 314 27.72 -50.64 -32.19
C ARG A 314 27.18 -49.64 -31.13
N ASN A 315 27.37 -50.10 -29.89
CA ASN A 315 28.00 -49.41 -28.75
C ASN A 315 27.29 -48.17 -28.15
N SER A 316 26.76 -48.24 -26.93
CA SER A 316 27.47 -48.24 -25.62
C SER A 316 28.10 -46.88 -25.30
N ALA A 317 27.98 -46.28 -24.12
CA ALA A 317 27.20 -46.58 -22.91
C ALA A 317 27.05 -45.29 -22.09
N ARG A 318 26.27 -45.31 -20.98
CA ARG A 318 26.41 -44.28 -19.94
C ARG A 318 27.83 -44.35 -19.34
N PRO A 319 28.34 -43.25 -18.78
CA PRO A 319 28.34 -43.25 -17.32
C PRO A 319 27.85 -41.95 -16.67
N SER A 320 27.43 -42.11 -15.43
CA SER A 320 27.23 -41.05 -14.45
C SER A 320 28.56 -40.61 -13.82
N SER A 321 28.75 -39.31 -13.60
CA SER A 321 29.64 -38.82 -12.54
C SER A 321 29.17 -37.47 -11.98
N SER A 322 28.77 -37.54 -10.71
CA SER A 322 29.15 -36.65 -9.61
C SER A 322 29.58 -35.20 -9.92
N ARG A 323 28.83 -34.25 -9.34
CA ARG A 323 29.32 -32.90 -9.07
C ARG A 323 30.53 -32.96 -8.13
N VAL A 324 31.59 -32.25 -8.47
CA VAL A 324 32.69 -31.91 -7.54
C VAL A 324 32.86 -30.39 -7.57
N CYS A 325 32.91 -29.78 -6.38
CA CYS A 325 33.16 -28.35 -6.23
C CYS A 325 34.63 -28.04 -6.51
N SER A 326 34.90 -27.10 -7.40
CA SER A 326 36.23 -26.50 -7.56
C SER A 326 36.39 -25.29 -6.64
N CYS A 327 37.30 -25.40 -5.68
CA CYS A 327 37.85 -24.27 -4.93
C CYS A 327 39.32 -24.12 -5.32
N SER A 328 39.73 -22.95 -5.79
CA SER A 328 41.13 -22.61 -6.04
C SER A 328 41.70 -21.80 -4.88
N PRO A 329 42.80 -22.25 -4.25
CA PRO A 329 43.66 -21.42 -3.43
C PRO A 329 45.01 -21.13 -4.13
N SER A 330 45.50 -19.90 -4.04
CA SER A 330 46.89 -19.54 -4.38
C SER A 330 47.38 -18.42 -3.46
N GLY A 331 48.68 -18.42 -3.15
CA GLY A 331 49.32 -17.48 -2.22
C GLY A 331 49.55 -18.08 -0.82
N GLY A 332 50.75 -18.59 -0.57
CA GLY A 332 51.06 -19.36 0.65
C GLY A 332 51.61 -18.52 1.81
N SER A 333 51.42 -19.04 3.02
CA SER A 333 52.32 -18.87 4.17
C SER A 333 52.84 -20.25 4.57
N ALA A 334 54.11 -20.34 4.98
CA ALA A 334 54.83 -21.62 5.02
C ALA A 334 55.16 -22.10 6.45
N ARG A 335 55.12 -23.44 6.63
CA ARG A 335 55.59 -24.25 7.77
C ARG A 335 54.75 -24.09 9.07
N ALA A 336 54.32 -25.15 9.74
CA ALA A 336 55.07 -26.40 9.99
C ALA A 336 54.22 -27.68 9.92
N ILE A 337 54.91 -28.80 9.69
CA ILE A 337 54.34 -30.16 9.59
C ILE A 337 54.53 -30.89 10.92
N ARG A 338 53.52 -31.67 11.35
CA ARG A 338 53.81 -32.93 12.07
C ARG A 338 52.74 -33.98 11.78
N CYS A 339 53.16 -35.09 11.19
CA CYS A 339 52.33 -36.26 10.92
C CYS A 339 52.21 -37.13 12.19
N CYS A 340 51.13 -37.92 12.29
CA CYS A 340 51.24 -39.38 12.41
C CYS A 340 49.91 -40.12 12.13
N ARG A 341 50.04 -41.42 11.88
CA ARG A 341 49.09 -42.43 11.36
C ARG A 341 48.87 -43.51 12.47
N PRO A 342 48.28 -44.71 12.24
CA PRO A 342 47.22 -45.19 11.31
C PRO A 342 46.20 -46.19 11.96
N ALA A 343 45.25 -46.72 11.17
CA ALA A 343 44.77 -48.13 11.15
C ALA A 343 43.97 -48.71 12.37
N SER A 344 43.13 -49.76 12.26
CA SER A 344 42.38 -50.41 11.15
C SER A 344 41.25 -51.34 11.74
N PRO A 345 40.71 -52.45 11.15
CA PRO A 345 39.25 -52.67 11.08
C PRO A 345 38.72 -53.96 11.76
N ARG A 346 37.39 -54.24 11.71
CA ARG A 346 36.85 -55.62 11.54
C ARG A 346 35.37 -55.72 11.13
N THR A 347 35.20 -56.69 10.23
CA THR A 347 34.11 -57.42 9.53
C THR A 347 32.92 -57.99 10.36
N PRO A 348 31.90 -58.63 9.69
CA PRO A 348 30.51 -58.72 10.17
C PRO A 348 29.97 -60.16 10.41
N SER A 349 28.69 -60.26 10.80
CA SER A 349 27.80 -61.45 10.74
C SER A 349 26.33 -61.02 10.98
N SER A 350 25.30 -61.86 10.90
CA SER A 350 24.85 -62.80 9.84
C SER A 350 23.34 -63.06 10.06
N ALA A 351 22.61 -63.57 9.05
CA ALA A 351 21.14 -63.66 9.10
C ALA A 351 20.59 -64.91 9.81
N SER A 352 19.33 -64.85 10.27
CA SER A 352 18.42 -66.01 10.29
C SER A 352 16.93 -65.63 10.17
N ASN A 353 16.16 -66.57 9.62
CA ASN A 353 14.74 -66.47 9.22
C ASN A 353 13.80 -66.85 10.37
N THR A 354 12.55 -66.34 10.40
CA THR A 354 11.34 -67.16 10.09
C THR A 354 10.03 -66.36 10.09
N ARG A 355 8.98 -67.00 9.54
CA ARG A 355 7.71 -66.42 9.03
C ARG A 355 6.66 -66.27 10.14
N HIS A 356 5.74 -65.32 9.99
CA HIS A 356 4.31 -65.63 9.71
C HIS A 356 3.53 -64.38 9.26
N THR A 357 2.54 -64.60 8.40
CA THR A 357 1.55 -63.65 7.88
C THR A 357 0.18 -64.32 7.91
N PRO A 358 -0.95 -63.64 7.58
CA PRO A 358 -1.20 -62.20 7.52
C PRO A 358 -2.36 -61.77 8.46
N HIS A 359 -2.63 -60.47 8.58
CA HIS A 359 -3.93 -59.84 8.30
C HIS A 359 -3.72 -58.32 8.36
N GLY A 360 -4.28 -57.59 7.40
CA GLY A 360 -3.89 -56.19 7.15
C GLY A 360 -4.71 -55.17 7.92
N PHE A 361 -4.10 -54.01 8.17
CA PHE A 361 -4.66 -52.69 7.84
C PHE A 361 -3.51 -51.67 7.79
N LEU A 362 -3.59 -50.69 6.89
CA LEU A 362 -2.51 -49.73 6.67
C LEU A 362 -2.42 -48.70 7.81
N THR A 363 -1.23 -48.65 8.40
CA THR A 363 -0.62 -47.54 9.14
C THR A 363 -0.67 -46.21 8.35
N PHE A 364 -0.38 -45.02 8.90
CA PHE A 364 0.51 -44.69 10.03
C PHE A 364 0.04 -43.43 10.78
N ALA A 365 0.14 -43.44 12.11
CA ALA A 365 0.28 -42.24 12.92
C ALA A 365 1.68 -42.26 13.56
N THR A 366 2.41 -41.14 13.53
CA THR A 366 3.68 -41.00 14.26
C THR A 366 3.67 -39.74 15.13
N HIS A 367 3.86 -39.97 16.41
CA HIS A 367 4.05 -38.97 17.46
C HIS A 367 5.53 -38.52 17.54
N LEU A 368 5.74 -37.33 18.13
CA LEU A 368 6.95 -36.90 18.87
C LEU A 368 8.27 -36.78 18.05
N HIS A 369 9.04 -35.70 18.17
CA HIS A 369 9.69 -35.31 19.43
C HIS A 369 9.95 -33.80 19.58
N TRP A 370 9.80 -33.34 20.82
CA TRP A 370 10.25 -32.02 21.30
C TRP A 370 11.69 -32.14 21.82
N GLY A 371 12.65 -31.53 21.13
CA GLY A 371 14.06 -31.54 21.51
C GLY A 371 14.36 -30.59 22.68
N ARG A 372 14.55 -31.15 23.88
CA ARG A 372 15.06 -30.43 25.05
C ARG A 372 16.55 -30.13 24.85
N ALA A 373 16.96 -28.87 25.01
CA ALA A 373 18.37 -28.48 25.04
C ALA A 373 18.85 -28.43 26.50
N GLU A 374 19.61 -29.44 26.92
CA GLU A 374 20.32 -29.44 28.21
C GLU A 374 21.42 -28.36 28.18
N SER A 375 21.46 -27.47 29.18
CA SER A 375 22.54 -26.49 29.37
C SER A 375 23.21 -26.74 30.70
N THR A 376 24.43 -27.27 30.66
CA THR A 376 25.25 -27.59 31.82
C THR A 376 25.85 -26.33 32.46
N ARG A 377 25.39 -25.97 33.66
CA ARG A 377 26.13 -25.12 34.62
C ARG A 377 25.90 -25.64 36.04
N GLY A 378 27.00 -25.77 36.79
CA GLY A 378 26.99 -26.28 38.17
C GLY A 378 26.42 -25.29 39.18
N PRO A 379 26.29 -25.71 40.46
CA PRO A 379 25.75 -24.88 41.52
C PRO A 379 26.71 -23.72 41.83
N PHE A 380 26.13 -22.53 42.02
CA PHE A 380 26.79 -21.39 42.67
C PHE A 380 26.00 -21.06 43.91
N ASP A 381 26.63 -21.19 45.07
CA ASP A 381 26.05 -20.81 46.36
C ASP A 381 25.80 -19.31 46.40
N VAL A 382 24.58 -18.91 46.78
CA VAL A 382 24.24 -17.51 47.02
C VAL A 382 24.42 -17.24 48.51
N HIS A 383 25.59 -16.73 48.87
CA HIS A 383 25.82 -16.25 50.23
C HIS A 383 24.94 -15.02 50.52
N GLU A 384 24.19 -15.15 51.60
CA GLU A 384 23.35 -14.13 52.20
C GLU A 384 24.22 -12.99 52.76
N CYS A 385 24.13 -11.80 52.18
CA CYS A 385 24.73 -10.58 52.70
C CYS A 385 23.64 -9.60 53.12
N THR A 386 23.26 -9.68 54.39
CA THR A 386 22.48 -8.64 55.06
C THR A 386 23.26 -7.33 55.07
N ASN A 387 22.60 -6.21 54.78
CA ASN A 387 23.09 -4.93 55.25
C ASN A 387 21.93 -3.95 55.51
N SER A 388 22.04 -3.23 56.62
CA SER A 388 20.91 -2.55 57.25
C SER A 388 20.86 -1.06 56.94
N ALA A 389 19.67 -0.50 57.12
CA ALA A 389 19.39 0.92 57.38
C ALA A 389 19.93 1.99 56.40
N LYS A 390 19.00 2.57 55.62
CA LYS A 390 18.81 4.03 55.69
C LYS A 390 17.33 4.39 55.66
N GLN A 391 16.86 4.81 56.83
CA GLN A 391 15.48 5.17 57.13
C GLN A 391 15.29 6.66 56.83
N SER A 392 14.45 7.03 55.85
CA SER A 392 14.03 8.43 55.67
C SER A 392 12.53 8.50 55.41
N ARG A 393 11.86 9.24 56.30
CA ARG A 393 10.42 9.29 56.53
C ARG A 393 9.62 9.67 55.28
N SER A 394 8.50 8.99 55.08
CA SER A 394 7.41 9.45 54.22
C SER A 394 6.78 10.73 54.81
N VAL A 395 6.69 11.78 53.99
CA VAL A 395 5.88 12.97 54.28
C VAL A 395 4.61 12.87 53.44
N ALA A 396 3.47 12.67 54.10
CA ALA A 396 2.16 12.72 53.46
C ALA A 396 1.69 14.18 53.33
N VAL A 397 1.22 14.56 52.14
CA VAL A 397 0.56 15.84 51.86
C VAL A 397 -0.74 15.51 51.10
N PRO A 398 -1.89 16.10 51.46
CA PRO A 398 -3.20 15.52 51.12
C PRO A 398 -3.60 15.67 49.65
N ARG A 399 -4.48 14.77 49.22
CA ARG A 399 -5.00 14.65 47.85
C ARG A 399 -6.49 15.00 47.85
N SER A 400 -6.88 16.11 47.24
CA SER A 400 -8.29 16.46 47.03
C SER A 400 -8.52 17.13 45.67
N TYR A 401 -9.22 16.38 44.81
CA TYR A 401 -10.34 16.75 43.90
C TYR A 401 -10.51 18.24 43.54
N ILE A 402 -10.72 18.64 42.27
CA ILE A 402 -11.94 18.50 41.43
C ILE A 402 -11.57 19.04 40.01
N LEU A 403 -12.21 18.77 38.85
CA LEU A 403 -13.00 17.67 38.28
C LEU A 403 -13.39 18.09 36.83
N GLY A 404 -13.72 17.16 35.92
CA GLY A 404 -14.42 17.45 34.65
C GLY A 404 -13.59 17.25 33.36
N GLY A 405 -13.91 16.30 32.48
CA GLY A 405 -14.94 15.26 32.59
C GLY A 405 -14.64 14.05 31.70
N LEU A 406 -14.98 12.86 32.18
CA LEU A 406 -14.93 11.60 31.42
C LEU A 406 -16.33 11.25 30.90
N MET A 407 -16.40 10.73 29.67
CA MET A 407 -17.50 9.85 29.25
C MET A 407 -17.06 8.39 29.36
N PRO A 408 -17.92 7.46 29.83
CA PRO A 408 -17.52 6.10 30.14
C PRO A 408 -17.53 5.19 28.90
N SER A 409 -16.38 4.56 28.61
CA SER A 409 -16.26 3.52 27.59
C SER A 409 -16.42 2.12 28.21
N LYS A 410 -17.42 1.34 27.80
CA LYS A 410 -17.55 -0.09 28.14
C LYS A 410 -17.99 -0.94 26.93
N LEU A 411 -17.55 -2.20 26.94
CA LEU A 411 -17.93 -3.35 26.08
C LEU A 411 -17.35 -3.31 24.65
N VAL A 412 -16.36 -4.15 24.31
CA VAL A 412 -16.45 -5.55 23.78
C VAL A 412 -16.59 -5.56 22.24
N GLY A 413 -15.92 -6.42 21.45
CA GLY A 413 -14.98 -7.50 21.76
C GLY A 413 -14.34 -8.11 20.49
N PHE A 414 -13.61 -9.22 20.66
CA PHE A 414 -12.81 -9.93 19.65
C PHE A 414 -13.50 -10.25 18.31
N ALA A 415 -12.76 -10.08 17.20
CA ALA A 415 -12.48 -11.15 16.22
C ALA A 415 -11.34 -10.74 15.27
N ALA A 416 -10.30 -11.58 15.15
CA ALA A 416 -9.24 -11.41 14.15
C ALA A 416 -9.52 -12.30 12.93
N GLY A 417 -9.38 -11.73 11.72
CA GLY A 417 -9.62 -12.44 10.46
C GLY A 417 -8.59 -12.07 9.40
N LEU A 418 -7.66 -12.98 9.12
CA LEU A 418 -6.58 -12.80 8.14
C LEU A 418 -7.07 -13.12 6.72
N VAL A 419 -7.19 -12.10 5.85
CA VAL A 419 -7.36 -12.30 4.39
C VAL A 419 -6.50 -11.31 3.58
N VAL A 420 -5.96 -11.81 2.48
CA VAL A 420 -4.92 -11.20 1.63
C VAL A 420 -5.47 -10.94 0.21
N LEU A 421 -4.87 -9.97 -0.50
CA LEU A 421 -4.90 -9.70 -1.97
C LEU A 421 -6.00 -8.82 -2.64
N ALA A 422 -5.50 -7.69 -3.17
CA ALA A 422 -5.54 -7.26 -4.60
C ALA A 422 -6.64 -6.31 -5.17
N ALA A 423 -6.19 -5.12 -5.61
CA ALA A 423 -6.68 -4.21 -6.68
C ALA A 423 -6.13 -2.78 -6.49
N CYS A 424 -5.47 -2.20 -7.49
CA CYS A 424 -4.87 -0.86 -7.42
C CYS A 424 -5.63 0.22 -8.21
N GLY A 425 -5.29 1.50 -7.95
CA GLY A 425 -5.63 2.64 -8.81
C GLY A 425 -4.78 3.90 -8.56
N SER A 426 -3.56 3.93 -9.12
CA SER A 426 -2.80 5.14 -9.49
C SER A 426 -2.17 6.03 -8.41
N SER A 427 -0.84 6.16 -8.49
CA SER A 427 -0.03 7.12 -7.74
C SER A 427 0.05 8.47 -8.48
N THR A 428 -0.18 9.58 -7.79
CA THR A 428 0.27 10.91 -8.23
C THR A 428 1.50 11.33 -7.41
N SER A 429 2.66 11.36 -8.04
CA SER A 429 3.84 12.05 -7.48
C SER A 429 3.77 13.54 -7.87
N PRO A 430 4.12 14.47 -6.97
CA PRO A 430 4.11 15.89 -7.28
C PRO A 430 5.31 16.25 -8.17
N ALA A 431 5.05 16.56 -9.44
CA ALA A 431 5.98 17.35 -10.24
C ALA A 431 5.86 18.83 -9.83
N GLY A 432 6.98 19.54 -9.81
CA GLY A 432 7.06 20.90 -9.27
C GLY A 432 6.23 21.93 -10.05
N SER A 433 5.93 23.02 -9.37
CA SER A 433 5.32 24.22 -9.91
C SER A 433 6.12 24.80 -11.09
N GLY A 434 5.55 24.70 -12.30
CA GLY A 434 5.86 25.55 -13.43
C GLY A 434 4.56 26.21 -13.90
N GLY A 435 4.50 27.54 -13.92
CA GLY A 435 3.32 28.26 -14.36
C GLY A 435 3.12 28.13 -15.88
N GLY A 436 1.88 27.88 -16.30
CA GLY A 436 1.50 27.83 -17.71
C GLY A 436 -0.02 27.78 -17.82
N GLY A 437 -0.61 28.77 -18.49
CA GLY A 437 -2.06 28.86 -18.64
C GLY A 437 -2.60 27.66 -19.43
N GLY A 438 -3.47 26.88 -18.81
CA GLY A 438 -4.17 25.76 -19.45
C GLY A 438 -5.23 26.25 -20.44
N GLY A 439 -4.78 26.74 -21.60
CA GLY A 439 -5.62 26.76 -22.79
C GLY A 439 -5.99 25.33 -23.14
N SER A 440 -7.29 25.04 -23.23
CA SER A 440 -7.76 23.81 -23.86
C SER A 440 -7.25 23.78 -25.30
N GLY A 441 -6.47 22.75 -25.66
CA GLY A 441 -6.20 22.44 -27.06
C GLY A 441 -7.51 22.11 -27.75
N GLY A 442 -8.11 23.09 -28.41
CA GLY A 442 -9.44 22.97 -28.98
C GLY A 442 -9.45 21.93 -30.09
N CYS A 443 -10.02 20.76 -29.79
CA CYS A 443 -10.32 19.76 -30.79
C CYS A 443 -11.83 19.62 -30.90
N THR A 444 -12.37 19.92 -32.09
CA THR A 444 -13.78 19.75 -32.43
C THR A 444 -13.91 18.49 -33.28
N PRO A 445 -14.71 17.48 -32.87
CA PRO A 445 -14.95 16.30 -33.69
C PRO A 445 -15.70 16.65 -34.98
N THR A 446 -15.45 15.91 -36.06
CA THR A 446 -16.12 16.08 -37.35
C THR A 446 -16.49 14.72 -37.95
N ALA A 447 -17.14 14.71 -39.12
CA ALA A 447 -17.45 13.47 -39.85
C ALA A 447 -16.19 12.63 -40.23
N THR A 448 -14.99 13.22 -40.19
CA THR A 448 -13.72 12.54 -40.46
C THR A 448 -12.66 12.76 -39.37
N GLN A 449 -13.01 13.41 -38.26
CA GLN A 449 -12.07 13.76 -37.18
C GLN A 449 -12.52 13.24 -35.81
N VAL A 450 -11.61 12.53 -35.15
CA VAL A 450 -11.76 12.02 -33.78
C VAL A 450 -10.84 12.80 -32.84
N CYS A 451 -11.40 13.34 -31.77
CA CYS A 451 -10.66 14.05 -30.72
C CYS A 451 -10.32 13.12 -29.56
N MET A 452 -9.08 13.18 -29.08
CA MET A 452 -8.69 12.56 -27.81
C MET A 452 -8.87 13.58 -26.69
N VAL A 453 -9.84 13.32 -25.79
CA VAL A 453 -10.25 14.24 -24.73
C VAL A 453 -10.27 13.48 -23.41
N GLY A 454 -9.42 13.90 -22.46
CA GLY A 454 -9.18 13.15 -21.23
C GLY A 454 -8.57 11.78 -21.54
N LEU A 455 -9.29 10.70 -21.22
CA LEU A 455 -8.90 9.30 -21.50
C LEU A 455 -9.92 8.62 -22.43
N SER A 456 -10.40 9.33 -23.45
CA SER A 456 -11.45 8.84 -24.35
C SER A 456 -11.32 9.42 -25.77
N PHE A 457 -11.77 8.64 -26.75
CA PHE A 457 -11.96 9.10 -28.13
C PHE A 457 -13.37 9.68 -28.30
N SER A 458 -13.48 10.82 -28.99
CA SER A 458 -14.71 11.56 -29.23
C SER A 458 -14.84 11.91 -30.73
N PRO A 459 -15.81 11.33 -31.46
CA PRO A 459 -16.72 10.29 -31.01
C PRO A 459 -15.99 8.96 -30.76
N THR A 460 -16.57 8.10 -29.91
CA THR A 460 -16.05 6.75 -29.66
C THR A 460 -16.29 5.81 -30.85
N SER A 461 -17.33 6.09 -31.64
CA SER A 461 -17.64 5.39 -32.89
C SER A 461 -17.81 6.41 -34.01
N LEU A 462 -17.18 6.18 -35.15
CA LEU A 462 -17.30 7.03 -36.35
C LEU A 462 -17.63 6.15 -37.56
N THR A 463 -18.59 6.59 -38.38
CA THR A 463 -18.95 5.91 -39.63
C THR A 463 -18.47 6.73 -40.82
N VAL A 464 -17.76 6.11 -41.75
CA VAL A 464 -17.20 6.73 -42.96
C VAL A 464 -17.43 5.84 -44.18
N SER A 465 -17.23 6.37 -45.39
CA SER A 465 -17.23 5.56 -46.62
C SER A 465 -15.84 4.97 -46.91
N ALA A 466 -15.78 3.85 -47.62
CA ALA A 466 -14.51 3.32 -48.14
C ALA A 466 -13.72 4.38 -48.93
N GLY A 467 -12.40 4.45 -48.69
CA GLY A 467 -11.48 5.46 -49.20
C GLY A 467 -11.31 6.69 -48.30
N THR A 468 -12.03 6.79 -47.16
CA THR A 468 -11.95 7.96 -46.27
C THR A 468 -10.71 7.95 -45.38
N THR A 469 -10.00 9.08 -45.33
CA THR A 469 -8.96 9.35 -44.33
C THR A 469 -9.57 9.91 -43.05
N VAL A 470 -9.41 9.18 -41.94
CA VAL A 470 -9.78 9.63 -40.60
C VAL A 470 -8.58 10.30 -39.93
N THR A 471 -8.81 11.45 -39.29
CA THR A 471 -7.80 12.19 -38.52
C THR A 471 -8.08 12.07 -37.02
N TRP A 472 -7.07 11.72 -36.24
CA TRP A 472 -7.12 11.83 -34.78
C TRP A 472 -6.30 13.03 -34.34
N ASN A 473 -6.82 13.82 -33.40
CA ASN A 473 -6.14 14.99 -32.83
C ASN A 473 -6.16 14.93 -31.29
N ASN A 474 -5.02 15.19 -30.65
CA ASN A 474 -4.92 15.21 -29.20
C ASN A 474 -5.32 16.57 -28.60
N GLY A 475 -6.60 16.72 -28.26
CA GLY A 475 -7.12 17.87 -27.52
C GLY A 475 -6.79 17.86 -26.02
N SER A 476 -5.96 16.94 -25.53
CA SER A 476 -5.63 16.77 -24.11
C SER A 476 -4.14 17.00 -23.81
N PRO A 477 -3.77 17.37 -22.57
CA PRO A 477 -2.38 17.47 -22.14
C PRO A 477 -1.70 16.11 -21.92
N THR A 478 -2.42 15.00 -22.07
CA THR A 478 -1.95 13.64 -21.83
C THR A 478 -1.52 12.99 -23.14
N THR A 479 -0.38 12.31 -23.18
CA THR A 479 0.10 11.60 -24.38
C THR A 479 -0.80 10.42 -24.73
N HIS A 480 -1.17 10.27 -26.00
CA HIS A 480 -2.01 9.17 -26.49
C HIS A 480 -1.38 8.46 -27.70
N SER A 481 -2.01 7.37 -28.14
CA SER A 481 -1.75 6.74 -29.43
C SER A 481 -3.06 6.31 -30.09
N VAL A 482 -2.98 5.94 -31.37
CA VAL A 482 -4.03 5.32 -32.16
C VAL A 482 -3.48 4.01 -32.70
N THR A 483 -3.88 2.90 -32.10
CA THR A 483 -3.30 1.57 -32.36
C THR A 483 -4.42 0.58 -32.71
N SER A 484 -4.29 -0.14 -33.81
CA SER A 484 -5.24 -1.17 -34.23
C SER A 484 -5.37 -2.28 -33.18
N ALA A 485 -6.59 -2.67 -32.83
CA ALA A 485 -6.84 -3.74 -31.86
C ALA A 485 -6.74 -5.15 -32.49
N THR A 486 -6.52 -6.18 -31.66
CA THR A 486 -6.52 -7.58 -32.08
C THR A 486 -7.83 -7.93 -32.81
N GLY A 487 -7.73 -8.38 -34.06
CA GLY A 487 -8.89 -8.72 -34.88
C GLY A 487 -9.51 -7.55 -35.65
N SER A 488 -8.92 -6.35 -35.60
CA SER A 488 -9.11 -5.34 -36.65
C SER A 488 -8.63 -5.89 -38.00
N ALA A 489 -9.32 -5.53 -39.08
CA ALA A 489 -8.93 -5.93 -40.44
C ALA A 489 -7.65 -5.21 -40.91
N ASP A 490 -7.47 -3.94 -40.52
CA ASP A 490 -6.25 -3.17 -40.78
C ASP A 490 -5.37 -3.09 -39.52
N VAL A 491 -4.05 -3.04 -39.75
CA VAL A 491 -3.01 -2.99 -38.70
C VAL A 491 -2.22 -1.68 -38.80
N TYR A 492 -2.19 -0.91 -37.71
CA TYR A 492 -1.45 0.35 -37.60
C TYR A 492 -1.11 0.66 -36.13
N ASP A 493 -0.02 1.39 -35.90
CA ASP A 493 0.30 2.01 -34.61
C ASP A 493 0.81 3.43 -34.86
N SER A 494 0.21 4.43 -34.21
CA SER A 494 0.69 5.80 -34.30
C SER A 494 1.98 6.00 -33.47
N PRO A 495 2.80 7.02 -33.79
CA PRO A 495 3.74 7.58 -32.84
C PRO A 495 3.04 8.08 -31.56
N ASP A 496 3.84 8.51 -30.58
CA ASP A 496 3.31 9.12 -29.36
C ASP A 496 2.77 10.52 -29.62
N LEU A 497 1.46 10.67 -29.48
CA LEU A 497 0.74 11.91 -29.76
C LEU A 497 0.70 12.75 -28.49
N GLY A 498 1.64 13.70 -28.37
CA GLY A 498 1.59 14.76 -27.36
C GLY A 498 0.41 15.72 -27.58
N ALA A 499 0.26 16.73 -26.71
CA ALA A 499 -0.82 17.71 -26.82
C ALA A 499 -0.80 18.44 -28.17
N GLY A 500 -1.96 18.52 -28.84
CA GLY A 500 -2.12 19.11 -30.17
C GLY A 500 -1.61 18.25 -31.35
N ALA A 501 -0.94 17.12 -31.10
CA ALA A 501 -0.44 16.26 -32.17
C ALA A 501 -1.57 15.50 -32.89
N THR A 502 -1.35 15.21 -34.17
CA THR A 502 -2.33 14.53 -35.04
C THR A 502 -1.78 13.25 -35.67
N PHE A 503 -2.66 12.29 -35.90
CA PHE A 503 -2.40 11.07 -36.68
C PHE A 503 -3.49 10.89 -37.74
N GLN A 504 -3.18 10.28 -38.89
CA GLN A 504 -4.14 10.03 -39.97
C GLN A 504 -4.03 8.59 -40.47
N HIS A 505 -5.17 8.00 -40.84
CA HIS A 505 -5.24 6.67 -41.45
C HIS A 505 -6.40 6.59 -42.45
N THR A 506 -6.17 5.96 -43.60
CA THR A 506 -7.14 5.82 -44.70
C THR A 506 -7.68 4.41 -44.75
N TYR A 507 -8.99 4.26 -44.61
CA TYR A 507 -9.65 2.95 -44.67
C TYR A 507 -10.20 2.68 -46.05
N ASN A 508 -9.63 1.72 -46.77
CA ASN A 508 -9.99 1.44 -48.17
C ASN A 508 -11.05 0.34 -48.36
N THR A 509 -11.36 -0.42 -47.31
CA THR A 509 -12.24 -1.59 -47.38
C THR A 509 -13.44 -1.41 -46.45
N ALA A 510 -14.64 -1.80 -46.88
CA ALA A 510 -15.81 -1.83 -46.02
C ALA A 510 -15.63 -2.84 -44.87
N GLY A 511 -15.98 -2.45 -43.64
CA GLY A 511 -15.68 -3.26 -42.47
C GLY A 511 -15.81 -2.53 -41.13
N THR A 512 -15.51 -3.22 -40.04
CA THR A 512 -15.48 -2.64 -38.69
C THR A 512 -14.08 -2.74 -38.11
N TYR A 513 -13.52 -1.60 -37.73
CA TYR A 513 -12.14 -1.43 -37.32
C TYR A 513 -12.07 -0.97 -35.88
N HIS A 514 -11.66 -1.86 -34.99
CA HIS A 514 -11.47 -1.55 -33.58
C HIS A 514 -10.05 -1.05 -33.32
N TYR A 515 -9.93 0.01 -32.51
CA TYR A 515 -8.64 0.59 -32.14
C TYR A 515 -8.61 1.03 -30.67
N TYR A 516 -7.42 1.24 -30.14
CA TYR A 516 -7.20 1.63 -28.75
C TYR A 516 -5.96 2.52 -28.59
N CYS A 517 -5.89 3.25 -27.48
CA CYS A 517 -4.69 3.97 -27.09
C CYS A 517 -3.77 3.05 -26.27
N ARG A 518 -2.52 2.87 -26.67
CA ARG A 518 -1.56 1.94 -26.04
C ARG A 518 -1.25 2.25 -24.57
N PHE A 519 -1.44 3.49 -24.15
CA PHE A 519 -1.25 3.96 -22.77
C PHE A 519 -2.48 3.80 -21.86
N HIS A 520 -3.68 3.89 -22.43
CA HIS A 520 -4.93 4.13 -21.68
C HIS A 520 -6.08 3.16 -22.03
N GLY A 521 -5.87 2.34 -23.05
CA GLY A 521 -6.70 1.22 -23.45
C GLY A 521 -5.98 -0.12 -23.27
N ILE A 522 -6.72 -1.19 -23.46
CA ILE A 522 -6.26 -2.57 -23.36
C ILE A 522 -6.64 -3.27 -24.66
N ASN A 523 -5.63 -3.82 -25.34
CA ASN A 523 -5.81 -4.57 -26.57
C ASN A 523 -6.73 -5.79 -26.36
N GLY A 524 -7.59 -6.07 -27.33
CA GLY A 524 -8.53 -7.19 -27.30
C GLY A 524 -9.51 -7.16 -28.47
N ASN A 525 -10.40 -8.15 -28.50
CA ASN A 525 -11.53 -8.19 -29.43
C ASN A 525 -12.85 -8.39 -28.65
N PRO A 526 -13.66 -7.33 -28.44
CA PRO A 526 -13.33 -5.93 -28.65
C PRO A 526 -12.28 -5.42 -27.63
N PRO A 527 -11.57 -4.32 -27.93
CA PRO A 527 -10.68 -3.64 -26.98
C PRO A 527 -11.46 -2.97 -25.84
N THR A 528 -10.78 -2.61 -24.75
CA THR A 528 -11.41 -1.98 -23.57
C THR A 528 -10.59 -0.81 -23.02
N GLY A 529 -11.19 0.04 -22.17
CA GLY A 529 -10.55 1.27 -21.69
C GLY A 529 -10.69 2.40 -22.72
N MET A 530 -9.63 3.15 -22.99
CA MET A 530 -9.61 4.12 -24.09
C MET A 530 -9.52 3.39 -25.45
N SER A 531 -10.67 3.09 -26.01
CA SER A 531 -10.85 2.43 -27.31
C SER A 531 -11.93 3.11 -28.15
N GLY A 532 -11.88 2.90 -29.46
CA GLY A 532 -12.88 3.39 -30.40
C GLY A 532 -13.12 2.41 -31.55
N THR A 533 -14.10 2.72 -32.40
CA THR A 533 -14.45 1.91 -33.57
C THR A 533 -14.67 2.81 -34.78
N ILE A 534 -14.08 2.46 -35.92
CA ILE A 534 -14.46 3.02 -37.22
C ILE A 534 -15.30 1.98 -37.95
N THR A 535 -16.48 2.36 -38.42
CA THR A 535 -17.30 1.56 -39.33
C THR A 535 -17.17 2.16 -40.71
N VAL A 536 -16.81 1.32 -41.68
CA VAL A 536 -16.61 1.72 -43.08
C VAL A 536 -17.69 1.07 -43.91
N ASN A 537 -18.51 1.90 -44.54
CA ASN A 537 -19.59 1.51 -45.44
C ASN A 537 -19.12 1.47 -46.89
#